data_AF-A0A0D2M3C5-F1
#
_entry.id   AF-A0A0D2M3C5-F1
#
_cell.length_a   1.000
_cell.length_b   1.000
_cell.length_c   1.000
_cell.angle_alpha   90.00
_cell.angle_beta   90.00
_cell.angle_gamma   90.00
#
_symmetry.space_group_name_H-M   'P 1'
#
loop_
_entity.id
_entity.type
_entity.pdbx_description
1 polymer ?
#
loop_
_entity_poly.entity_id
_entity_poly.type
_entity_poly.pdbx_seq_one_letter_code
_entity_poly.pdbx_strand_id
1 'polypeptide(L)'
;MTKFRMALRARPDFDRGCYNLGTVFYTFACAMQSEQGQPKDAPSRAGRDAAARALFGAAAQYIALAAALQPGKEIYRKSLSVVRQMLPLPFLRAGFLSAPLPRSVGGLGEVYRRGWFVLDHASLRAASHLESTLSAATSGALAAQQQQQQRGGGGGGAKAAAAAAAAAAEEDPLVLDLDEIVNVRRCSDPSLPEGEAFWVSLASRPMGIYLVADSADAADAWVDALVLCQHLVATRSHDALQEALMPQPSRRAKHAAAAAAGGGSGLRPGGL
;
A
#
# COMPACT_ATOMS: atom_id res chain seq x y z
N MET A 1 15.20 0.40 -12.32
CA MET A 1 13.72 0.51 -12.26
C MET A 1 13.21 1.93 -12.47
N THR A 2 13.91 2.97 -12.01
CA THR A 2 13.48 4.38 -12.04
C THR A 2 12.92 4.87 -13.38
N LYS A 3 13.63 4.67 -14.50
CA LYS A 3 13.18 5.11 -15.84
C LYS A 3 11.82 4.49 -16.23
N PHE A 4 11.60 3.23 -15.89
CA PHE A 4 10.34 2.54 -16.21
C PHE A 4 9.17 3.09 -15.38
N ARG A 5 9.40 3.36 -14.09
CA ARG A 5 8.41 4.00 -13.21
C ARG A 5 8.03 5.40 -13.70
N MET A 6 9.01 6.19 -14.13
CA MET A 6 8.75 7.48 -14.76
C MET A 6 7.89 7.36 -16.02
N ALA A 7 8.15 6.36 -16.86
CA ALA A 7 7.33 6.10 -18.04
C ALA A 7 5.88 5.69 -17.66
N LEU A 8 5.70 4.88 -16.62
CA LEU A 8 4.36 4.56 -16.10
C LEU A 8 3.63 5.80 -15.57
N ARG A 9 4.30 6.68 -14.83
CA ARG A 9 3.71 7.94 -14.35
C ARG A 9 3.27 8.85 -15.50
N ALA A 10 4.01 8.84 -16.61
CA ALA A 10 3.68 9.61 -17.81
C ALA A 10 2.56 8.97 -18.65
N ARG A 11 2.36 7.65 -18.52
CA ARG A 11 1.35 6.86 -19.22
C ARG A 11 0.60 5.95 -18.25
N PRO A 12 -0.21 6.53 -17.33
CA PRO A 12 -0.89 5.77 -16.30
C PRO A 12 -1.98 4.84 -16.86
N ASP A 13 -2.37 5.04 -18.13
CA ASP A 13 -3.26 4.16 -18.91
C ASP A 13 -2.58 2.85 -19.36
N PHE A 14 -1.25 2.75 -19.24
CA PHE A 14 -0.49 1.60 -19.73
C PHE A 14 -0.54 0.39 -18.78
N ASP A 15 -1.69 -0.29 -18.77
CA ASP A 15 -1.98 -1.44 -17.91
C ASP A 15 -0.96 -2.58 -18.03
N ARG A 16 -0.47 -2.85 -19.25
CA ARG A 16 0.56 -3.86 -19.50
C ARG A 16 1.88 -3.50 -18.81
N GLY A 17 2.22 -2.22 -18.76
CA GLY A 17 3.40 -1.76 -18.07
C GLY A 17 3.31 -1.98 -16.56
N CYS A 18 2.16 -1.67 -15.97
CA CYS A 18 1.88 -1.97 -14.56
C CYS A 18 2.02 -3.49 -14.30
N TYR A 19 1.33 -4.31 -15.08
CA TYR A 19 1.38 -5.77 -14.93
C TYR A 19 2.82 -6.34 -15.06
N ASN A 20 3.56 -5.89 -16.07
CA ASN A 20 4.93 -6.35 -16.31
C ASN A 20 5.85 -5.97 -15.15
N LEU A 21 5.76 -4.73 -14.65
CA LEU A 21 6.56 -4.30 -13.51
C LEU A 21 6.22 -5.10 -12.26
N GLY A 22 4.94 -5.36 -12.01
CA GLY A 22 4.51 -6.23 -10.92
C GLY A 22 5.09 -7.64 -11.02
N THR A 23 5.10 -8.21 -12.23
CA THR A 23 5.71 -9.53 -12.49
C THR A 23 7.22 -9.51 -12.25
N VAL A 24 7.93 -8.45 -12.64
CA VAL A 24 9.37 -8.34 -12.36
C VAL A 24 9.65 -8.26 -10.86
N PHE A 25 8.88 -7.46 -10.11
CA PHE A 25 9.02 -7.40 -8.66
C PHE A 25 8.76 -8.77 -8.00
N TYR A 26 7.75 -9.49 -8.47
CA TYR A 26 7.43 -10.83 -7.98
C TYR A 26 8.58 -11.81 -8.23
N THR A 27 9.09 -11.86 -9.46
CA THR A 27 10.21 -12.74 -9.83
C THR A 27 11.47 -12.41 -9.03
N PHE A 28 11.76 -11.12 -8.81
CA PHE A 28 12.90 -10.69 -8.01
C PHE A 28 12.73 -11.08 -6.54
N ALA A 29 11.52 -10.97 -5.98
CA ALA A 29 11.21 -11.44 -4.63
C ALA A 29 11.42 -12.96 -4.48
N CYS A 30 10.95 -13.76 -5.45
CA CYS A 30 11.18 -15.21 -5.47
C CYS A 30 12.66 -15.56 -5.56
N ALA A 31 13.43 -14.87 -6.41
CA ALA A 31 14.86 -15.08 -6.53
C ALA A 31 15.57 -14.81 -5.19
N MET A 32 15.23 -13.70 -4.52
CA MET A 32 15.79 -13.32 -3.22
C MET A 32 15.50 -14.33 -2.10
N GLN A 33 14.35 -15.02 -2.16
CA GLN A 33 14.03 -16.12 -1.24
C GLN A 33 14.79 -17.41 -1.56
N SER A 34 15.13 -17.64 -2.83
CA SER A 34 15.77 -18.87 -3.30
C SER A 34 17.29 -18.91 -3.12
N GLU A 35 17.95 -17.76 -2.94
CA GLU A 35 19.40 -17.70 -2.73
C GLU A 35 19.82 -18.42 -1.44
N GLN A 36 20.20 -19.69 -1.59
CA GLN A 36 20.86 -20.55 -0.61
C GLN A 36 22.38 -20.46 -0.80
N GLY A 37 23.00 -19.50 -0.12
CA GLY A 37 24.45 -19.32 -0.12
C GLY A 37 24.76 -17.97 0.49
N GLN A 38 25.50 -17.94 1.58
CA GLN A 38 25.70 -16.72 2.36
C GLN A 38 27.11 -16.18 2.08
N PRO A 39 27.25 -15.05 1.35
CA PRO A 39 28.44 -14.23 1.45
C PRO A 39 28.54 -13.70 2.88
N LYS A 40 29.77 -13.59 3.40
CA LYS A 40 30.05 -13.17 4.79
C LYS A 40 29.54 -11.76 5.12
N ASP A 41 29.32 -10.94 4.08
CA ASP A 41 28.87 -9.53 4.16
C ASP A 41 27.38 -9.35 3.78
N ALA A 42 26.62 -10.43 3.60
CA ALA A 42 25.22 -10.35 3.19
C ALA A 42 24.31 -9.84 4.33
N PRO A 43 23.22 -9.10 4.02
CA PRO A 43 22.24 -8.70 5.01
C PRO A 43 21.72 -9.89 5.81
N SER A 44 21.38 -9.63 7.07
CA SER A 44 20.82 -10.65 7.96
C SER A 44 19.63 -11.35 7.29
N ARG A 45 19.41 -12.63 7.62
CA ARG A 45 18.27 -13.38 7.08
C ARG A 45 16.95 -12.64 7.27
N ALA A 46 16.77 -12.01 8.44
CA ALA A 46 15.60 -11.17 8.73
C ALA A 46 15.50 -9.94 7.80
N GLY A 47 16.62 -9.29 7.47
CA GLY A 47 16.67 -8.19 6.52
C GLY A 47 16.31 -8.60 5.10
N ARG A 48 16.80 -9.76 4.64
CA ARG A 48 16.43 -10.32 3.32
C ARG A 48 14.95 -10.69 3.26
N ASP A 49 14.42 -11.30 4.32
CA ASP A 49 12.99 -11.63 4.39
C ASP A 49 12.12 -10.37 4.34
N ALA A 50 12.54 -9.29 5.03
CA ALA A 50 11.85 -8.00 4.97
C ALA A 50 11.91 -7.37 3.57
N ALA A 51 13.07 -7.41 2.91
CA ALA A 51 13.23 -6.90 1.55
C ALA A 51 12.37 -7.70 0.54
N ALA A 52 12.34 -9.03 0.66
CA ALA A 52 11.47 -9.87 -0.17
C ALA A 52 9.98 -9.56 0.03
N ARG A 53 9.54 -9.34 1.28
CA ARG A 53 8.15 -8.91 1.57
C ARG A 53 7.83 -7.55 0.95
N ALA A 54 8.75 -6.59 1.01
CA ALA A 54 8.57 -5.28 0.38
C ALA A 54 8.40 -5.41 -1.15
N LEU A 55 9.19 -6.28 -1.79
CA LEU A 55 9.08 -6.59 -3.22
C LEU A 55 7.76 -7.30 -3.56
N PHE A 56 7.31 -8.24 -2.74
CA PHE A 56 5.99 -8.87 -2.92
C PHE A 56 4.85 -7.86 -2.77
N GLY A 57 4.92 -6.95 -1.80
CA GLY A 57 3.96 -5.87 -1.64
C GLY A 57 3.94 -4.93 -2.86
N ALA A 58 5.11 -4.55 -3.38
CA ALA A 58 5.21 -3.78 -4.61
C ALA A 58 4.61 -4.54 -5.81
N ALA A 59 4.93 -5.83 -5.96
CA ALA A 59 4.37 -6.67 -7.01
C ALA A 59 2.84 -6.69 -6.97
N ALA A 60 2.28 -6.91 -5.79
CA ALA A 60 0.85 -6.96 -5.57
C ALA A 60 0.16 -5.63 -5.87
N GLN A 61 0.76 -4.50 -5.47
CA GLN A 61 0.27 -3.16 -5.78
C GLN A 61 0.10 -2.95 -7.29
N TYR A 62 1.13 -3.23 -8.10
CA TYR A 62 1.03 -3.03 -9.56
C TYR A 62 0.08 -4.01 -10.24
N ILE A 63 0.05 -5.27 -9.81
CA ILE A 63 -0.86 -6.27 -10.36
C ILE A 63 -2.31 -5.90 -10.04
N ALA A 64 -2.59 -5.41 -8.82
CA ALA A 64 -3.91 -4.92 -8.43
C ALA A 64 -4.35 -3.73 -9.28
N LEU A 65 -3.47 -2.75 -9.50
CA LEU A 65 -3.75 -1.61 -10.37
C LEU A 65 -3.99 -2.02 -11.83
N ALA A 66 -3.18 -2.94 -12.37
CA ALA A 66 -3.40 -3.46 -13.72
C ALA A 66 -4.75 -4.19 -13.87
N ALA A 67 -5.12 -4.99 -12.86
CA ALA A 67 -6.39 -5.69 -12.82
C ALA A 67 -7.58 -4.72 -12.72
N ALA A 68 -7.44 -3.64 -11.94
CA ALA A 68 -8.48 -2.62 -11.81
C ALA A 68 -8.63 -1.76 -13.09
N LEU A 69 -7.53 -1.46 -13.77
CA LEU A 69 -7.55 -0.76 -15.07
C LEU A 69 -8.22 -1.59 -16.17
N GLN A 70 -8.03 -2.92 -16.15
CA GLN A 70 -8.55 -3.84 -17.16
C GLN A 70 -9.20 -5.10 -16.52
N PRO A 71 -10.38 -4.96 -15.91
CA PRO A 71 -11.02 -6.04 -15.15
C PRO A 71 -11.43 -7.23 -16.03
N GLY A 72 -11.61 -7.04 -17.34
CA GLY A 72 -11.93 -8.11 -18.29
C GLY A 72 -10.74 -9.01 -18.68
N LYS A 73 -9.50 -8.63 -18.35
CA LYS A 73 -8.31 -9.43 -18.69
C LYS A 73 -8.12 -10.55 -17.67
N GLU A 74 -8.42 -11.77 -18.09
CA GLU A 74 -8.38 -12.96 -17.23
C GLU A 74 -7.00 -13.18 -16.58
N ILE A 75 -5.91 -12.91 -17.32
CA ILE A 75 -4.55 -13.06 -16.79
C ILE A 75 -4.28 -12.11 -15.61
N TYR A 76 -4.83 -10.88 -15.62
CA TYR A 76 -4.66 -9.95 -14.51
C TYR A 76 -5.47 -10.40 -13.30
N ARG A 77 -6.70 -10.86 -13.49
CA ARG A 77 -7.53 -11.43 -12.41
C ARG A 77 -6.87 -12.66 -11.77
N LYS A 78 -6.32 -13.57 -12.59
CA LYS A 78 -5.61 -14.77 -12.12
C LYS A 78 -4.37 -14.38 -11.33
N SER A 79 -3.52 -13.50 -11.85
CA SER A 79 -2.33 -13.05 -11.14
C SER A 79 -2.69 -12.32 -9.84
N LEU A 80 -3.70 -11.44 -9.84
CA LEU A 80 -4.19 -10.79 -8.63
C LEU A 80 -4.64 -11.81 -7.59
N SER A 81 -5.31 -12.90 -7.98
CA SER A 81 -5.71 -13.95 -7.03
C SER A 81 -4.53 -14.61 -6.30
N VAL A 82 -3.34 -14.63 -6.90
CA VAL A 82 -2.11 -15.16 -6.30
C VAL A 82 -1.48 -14.15 -5.34
N VAL A 83 -1.37 -12.89 -5.76
CA VAL A 83 -0.64 -11.85 -5.01
C VAL A 83 -1.52 -11.06 -4.04
N ARG A 84 -2.85 -11.21 -4.07
CA ARG A 84 -3.77 -10.41 -3.24
C ARG A 84 -3.49 -10.51 -1.75
N GLN A 85 -3.04 -11.68 -1.26
CA GLN A 85 -2.65 -11.85 0.16
C GLN A 85 -1.40 -11.07 0.57
N MET A 86 -0.66 -10.52 -0.40
CA MET A 86 0.54 -9.70 -0.19
C MET A 86 0.19 -8.20 -0.12
N LEU A 87 -1.06 -7.83 -0.39
CA LEU A 87 -1.56 -6.48 -0.17
C LEU A 87 -1.91 -6.26 1.31
N PRO A 88 -1.76 -5.03 1.81
CA PRO A 88 -2.26 -4.66 3.14
C PRO A 88 -3.78 -4.46 3.14
N LEU A 89 -4.55 -5.49 2.81
CA LEU A 89 -6.01 -5.39 2.64
C LEU A 89 -6.70 -4.78 3.89
N PRO A 90 -7.74 -3.93 3.71
CA PRO A 90 -8.38 -3.53 2.46
C PRO A 90 -7.66 -2.39 1.70
N PHE A 91 -6.40 -2.11 2.04
CA PHE A 91 -5.59 -1.06 1.43
C PHE A 91 -4.77 -1.58 0.26
N LEU A 92 -4.54 -0.73 -0.74
CA LEU A 92 -3.59 -0.98 -1.81
C LEU A 92 -2.16 -0.87 -1.29
N ARG A 93 -1.92 0.10 -0.42
CA ARG A 93 -0.60 0.38 0.15
C ARG A 93 -0.74 0.88 1.58
N ALA A 94 0.21 0.49 2.41
CA ALA A 94 0.35 0.97 3.77
C ALA A 94 1.83 1.12 4.11
N GLY A 95 2.16 2.08 4.98
CA GLY A 95 3.54 2.30 5.40
C GLY A 95 3.73 3.61 6.13
N PHE A 96 4.92 3.81 6.68
CA PHE A 96 5.25 5.05 7.36
C PHE A 96 5.48 6.20 6.38
N LEU A 97 4.96 7.36 6.75
CA LEU A 97 5.26 8.65 6.16
C LEU A 97 5.39 9.69 7.27
N SER A 98 6.27 10.66 7.09
CA SER A 98 6.22 11.92 7.82
C SER A 98 5.40 12.92 7.02
N ALA A 99 4.37 13.47 7.62
CA ALA A 99 3.46 14.42 6.99
C ALA A 99 3.21 15.62 7.91
N PRO A 100 2.90 16.80 7.36
CA PRO A 100 2.55 17.96 8.16
C PRO A 100 1.23 17.73 8.90
N LEU A 101 1.10 18.28 10.11
CA LEU A 101 -0.18 18.33 10.81
C LEU A 101 -1.16 19.19 10.02
N PRO A 102 -2.43 18.77 9.83
CA PRO A 102 -3.39 19.50 8.98
C PRO A 102 -3.51 20.99 9.30
N ARG A 103 -3.50 21.35 10.60
CA ARG A 103 -3.55 22.75 11.06
C ARG A 103 -2.32 23.60 10.70
N SER A 104 -1.21 22.96 10.36
CA SER A 104 0.07 23.64 10.09
C SER A 104 0.40 23.72 8.60
N VAL A 105 -0.32 22.96 7.75
CA VAL A 105 -0.09 22.89 6.30
C VAL A 105 -0.11 24.28 5.68
N GLY A 106 0.95 24.61 4.93
CA GLY A 106 1.13 25.89 4.25
C GLY A 106 1.62 27.04 5.13
N GLY A 107 1.83 26.81 6.43
CA GLY A 107 2.38 27.80 7.36
C GLY A 107 3.91 27.81 7.42
N LEU A 108 4.49 28.91 7.93
CA LEU A 108 5.95 29.06 8.12
C LEU A 108 6.54 28.11 9.19
N GLY A 109 5.68 27.45 9.97
CA GLY A 109 6.05 26.50 11.02
C GLY A 109 5.33 25.18 10.87
N GLU A 110 5.34 24.61 9.66
CA GLU A 110 4.80 23.26 9.42
C GLU A 110 5.42 22.25 10.40
N VAL A 111 4.56 21.56 11.14
CA VAL A 111 4.99 20.56 12.10
C VAL A 111 4.80 19.19 11.46
N TYR A 112 5.89 18.46 11.27
CA TYR A 112 5.84 17.11 10.69
C TYR A 112 5.74 16.06 11.77
N ARG A 113 4.88 15.06 11.53
CA ARG A 113 4.77 13.87 12.38
C ARG A 113 4.88 12.62 11.53
N ARG A 114 5.73 11.70 11.97
CA ARG A 114 5.81 10.35 11.40
C ARG A 114 4.64 9.51 11.89
N GLY A 115 3.84 9.01 10.95
CA GLY A 115 2.67 8.18 11.21
C GLY A 115 2.57 7.02 10.23
N TRP A 116 1.72 6.05 10.55
CA TRP A 116 1.38 4.98 9.60
C TRP A 116 0.26 5.47 8.70
N PHE A 117 0.45 5.38 7.39
CA PHE A 117 -0.51 5.82 6.38
C PHE A 117 -1.02 4.65 5.58
N VAL A 118 -2.26 4.77 5.12
CA VAL A 118 -2.95 3.79 4.29
C VAL A 118 -3.55 4.48 3.07
N LEU A 119 -3.51 3.78 1.93
CA LEU A 119 -4.14 4.18 0.67
C LEU A 119 -5.12 3.08 0.26
N ASP A 120 -6.40 3.43 0.21
CA ASP A 120 -7.46 2.57 -0.31
C ASP A 120 -8.00 3.08 -1.66
N HIS A 121 -9.25 2.74 -1.97
CA HIS A 121 -9.93 3.12 -3.19
C HIS A 121 -10.42 4.58 -3.17
N ALA A 122 -10.39 5.27 -2.03
CA ALA A 122 -10.97 6.61 -1.87
C ALA A 122 -9.93 7.66 -1.46
N SER A 123 -8.98 7.33 -0.57
CA SER A 123 -8.09 8.33 0.01
C SER A 123 -6.72 7.78 0.41
N LEU A 124 -5.74 8.68 0.48
CA LEU A 124 -4.54 8.52 1.32
C LEU A 124 -4.81 9.18 2.68
N ARG A 125 -4.66 8.45 3.78
CA ARG A 125 -4.82 9.02 5.12
C ARG A 125 -3.91 8.41 6.17
N ALA A 126 -3.76 9.12 7.28
CA ALA A 126 -3.22 8.52 8.50
C ALA A 126 -4.15 7.39 8.97
N ALA A 127 -3.56 6.25 9.31
CA ALA A 127 -4.28 5.07 9.77
C ALA A 127 -4.63 5.17 11.25
N SER A 128 -5.77 4.62 11.64
CA SER A 128 -6.09 4.35 13.03
C SER A 128 -5.10 3.35 13.64
N HIS A 129 -5.08 3.25 14.97
CA HIS A 129 -4.24 2.29 15.68
C HIS A 129 -4.51 0.83 15.25
N LEU A 130 -5.79 0.48 15.05
CA LEU A 130 -6.19 -0.85 14.61
C LEU A 130 -5.72 -1.13 13.17
N GLU A 131 -5.97 -0.21 12.24
CA GLU A 131 -5.52 -0.33 10.85
C GLU A 131 -4.00 -0.44 10.77
N SER A 132 -3.27 0.33 11.58
CA SER A 132 -1.81 0.27 11.67
C SER A 132 -1.33 -1.12 12.10
N THR A 133 -1.95 -1.69 13.14
CA THR A 133 -1.59 -3.02 13.65
C THR A 133 -1.86 -4.11 12.61
N LEU A 134 -3.04 -4.07 11.98
CA LEU A 134 -3.46 -5.08 11.00
C LEU A 134 -2.64 -5.02 9.71
N SER A 135 -2.46 -3.82 9.13
CA SER A 135 -1.75 -3.66 7.87
C SER A 135 -0.23 -3.85 8.02
N ALA A 136 0.35 -3.47 9.17
CA ALA A 136 1.78 -3.69 9.40
C ALA A 136 2.13 -5.18 9.62
N ALA A 137 1.17 -6.01 10.07
CA ALA A 137 1.33 -7.46 10.16
C ALA A 137 1.47 -8.10 8.76
N THR A 138 0.69 -7.64 7.78
CA THR A 138 0.79 -8.10 6.38
C THR A 138 2.02 -7.57 5.66
N SER A 139 2.45 -6.33 5.95
CA SER A 139 3.62 -5.71 5.33
C SER A 139 4.95 -6.11 5.99
N GLY A 140 4.93 -6.82 7.12
CA GLY A 140 6.12 -7.23 7.87
C GLY A 140 6.89 -6.07 8.53
N ALA A 141 6.29 -4.88 8.62
CA ALA A 141 6.95 -3.65 9.10
C ALA A 141 7.15 -3.61 10.63
N LEU A 142 6.32 -4.35 11.40
CA LEU A 142 6.42 -4.41 12.86
C LEU A 142 7.72 -5.07 13.37
N ALA A 143 8.31 -5.99 12.59
CA ALA A 143 9.54 -6.69 12.99
C ALA A 143 10.77 -5.75 12.99
N ALA A 144 10.80 -4.75 12.10
CA ALA A 144 11.88 -3.76 12.04
C ALA A 144 11.81 -2.76 13.21
N GLN A 145 10.59 -2.40 13.64
CA GLN A 145 10.38 -1.42 14.71
C GLN A 145 10.70 -1.98 16.11
N GLN A 146 10.41 -3.26 16.37
CA GLN A 146 10.78 -3.90 17.64
C GLN A 146 12.30 -3.99 17.84
N GLN A 147 13.08 -4.16 16.76
CA GLN A 147 14.56 -4.17 16.84
C GLN A 147 15.16 -2.77 17.09
N GLN A 148 14.52 -1.69 16.63
CA GLN A 148 14.96 -0.32 16.93
C GLN A 148 14.55 0.13 18.34
N GLN A 149 13.35 -0.24 18.82
CA GLN A 149 12.90 0.10 20.19
C GLN A 149 13.63 -0.70 21.28
N GLN A 150 14.07 -1.94 21.01
CA GLN A 150 14.84 -2.73 21.98
C GLN A 150 16.28 -2.23 22.18
N ARG A 151 16.80 -1.34 21.32
CA ARG A 151 18.09 -0.68 21.53
C ARG A 151 18.02 0.58 22.41
N GLY A 152 16.81 1.07 22.73
CA GLY A 152 16.58 2.23 23.60
C GLY A 152 15.89 1.84 24.90
N GLY A 153 16.64 1.24 25.84
CA GLY A 153 16.14 0.91 27.17
C GLY A 153 15.84 2.17 28.00
N GLY A 154 14.57 2.39 28.34
CA GLY A 154 14.16 3.40 29.31
C GLY A 154 12.64 3.47 29.49
N GLY A 155 12.15 3.09 30.67
CA GLY A 155 10.71 3.00 31.02
C GLY A 155 9.91 4.32 30.95
N GLY A 156 10.51 5.44 30.54
CA GLY A 156 9.82 6.70 30.25
C GLY A 156 9.18 6.78 28.85
N GLY A 157 9.62 5.93 27.90
CA GLY A 157 9.16 5.97 26.50
C GLY A 157 7.70 5.58 26.31
N ALA A 158 7.17 4.65 27.12
CA ALA A 158 5.78 4.21 27.01
C ALA A 158 4.78 5.33 27.38
N LYS A 159 5.12 6.17 28.37
CA LYS A 159 4.27 7.28 28.82
C LYS A 159 4.28 8.45 27.82
N ALA A 160 5.44 8.73 27.21
CA ALA A 160 5.57 9.72 26.14
C ALA A 160 4.88 9.26 24.83
N ALA A 161 4.99 7.98 24.48
CA ALA A 161 4.28 7.40 23.34
C ALA A 161 2.76 7.39 23.54
N ALA A 162 2.28 7.10 24.76
CA ALA A 162 0.87 7.17 25.11
C ALA A 162 0.34 8.62 25.09
N ALA A 163 1.11 9.59 25.57
CA ALA A 163 0.77 11.02 25.52
C ALA A 163 0.76 11.55 24.07
N ALA A 164 1.71 11.14 23.23
CA ALA A 164 1.75 11.47 21.81
C ALA A 164 0.58 10.82 21.03
N ALA A 165 0.20 9.60 21.38
CA ALA A 165 -0.97 8.92 20.82
C ALA A 165 -2.29 9.60 21.24
N ALA A 166 -2.39 10.05 22.50
CA ALA A 166 -3.55 10.81 22.99
C ALA A 166 -3.65 12.20 22.32
N ALA A 167 -2.53 12.91 22.16
CA ALA A 167 -2.49 14.18 21.42
C ALA A 167 -2.78 14.01 19.92
N ALA A 168 -2.43 12.86 19.33
CA ALA A 168 -2.76 12.51 17.96
C ALA A 168 -4.23 12.10 17.77
N ALA A 169 -4.91 11.66 18.83
CA ALA A 169 -6.34 11.31 18.79
C ALA A 169 -7.27 12.54 18.81
N GLU A 170 -6.79 13.67 19.31
CA GLU A 170 -7.48 14.96 19.35
C GLU A 170 -7.30 15.79 18.06
N GLU A 171 -6.43 15.36 17.13
CA GLU A 171 -6.14 16.08 15.90
C GLU A 171 -6.83 15.41 14.70
N ASP A 172 -7.51 16.21 13.87
CA ASP A 172 -8.06 15.73 12.61
C ASP A 172 -6.95 15.07 11.77
N PRO A 173 -7.15 13.84 11.25
CA PRO A 173 -6.15 13.16 10.46
C PRO A 173 -5.97 13.87 9.12
N LEU A 174 -4.74 13.86 8.60
CA LEU A 174 -4.50 14.25 7.22
C LEU A 174 -5.18 13.24 6.28
N VAL A 175 -6.12 13.72 5.46
CA VAL A 175 -6.82 12.93 4.44
C VAL A 175 -6.66 13.63 3.09
N LEU A 176 -6.20 12.87 2.10
CA LEU A 176 -6.10 13.30 0.70
C LEU A 176 -7.07 12.44 -0.13
N ASP A 177 -8.18 13.03 -0.53
CA ASP A 177 -9.15 12.35 -1.39
C ASP A 177 -8.59 12.18 -2.79
N LEU A 178 -8.77 10.99 -3.38
CA LEU A 178 -8.23 10.69 -4.71
C LEU A 178 -8.83 11.59 -5.80
N ASP A 179 -10.07 12.04 -5.63
CA ASP A 179 -10.74 12.98 -6.55
C ASP A 179 -10.13 14.38 -6.51
N GLU A 180 -9.59 14.77 -5.35
CA GLU A 180 -8.97 16.09 -5.16
C GLU A 180 -7.54 16.12 -5.70
N ILE A 181 -6.87 14.97 -5.84
CA ILE A 181 -5.48 14.91 -6.30
C ILE A 181 -5.39 15.36 -7.76
N VAL A 182 -4.59 16.39 -8.00
CA VAL A 182 -4.32 16.93 -9.34
C VAL A 182 -2.95 16.45 -9.87
N ASN A 183 -1.94 16.38 -9.01
CA ASN A 183 -0.57 16.11 -9.40
C ASN A 183 0.21 15.49 -8.24
N VAL A 184 1.12 14.58 -8.56
CA VAL A 184 1.98 13.91 -7.58
C VAL A 184 3.39 13.78 -8.16
N ARG A 185 4.40 14.24 -7.43
CA ARG A 185 5.79 14.28 -7.92
C ARG A 185 6.79 14.04 -6.81
N ARG A 186 7.94 13.47 -7.15
CA ARG A 186 9.10 13.48 -6.26
C ARG A 186 9.59 14.91 -6.08
N CYS A 187 10.07 15.23 -4.89
CA CYS A 187 10.70 16.51 -4.60
C CYS A 187 11.97 16.30 -3.77
N SER A 188 12.87 17.27 -3.88
CA SER A 188 14.11 17.34 -3.11
C SER A 188 14.19 18.74 -2.53
N ASP A 189 13.43 18.96 -1.46
CA ASP A 189 13.41 20.21 -0.72
C ASP A 189 14.19 20.03 0.58
N PRO A 190 15.33 20.75 0.76
CA PRO A 190 16.18 20.59 1.93
C PRO A 190 15.56 21.15 3.23
N SER A 191 14.44 21.88 3.14
CA SER A 191 13.73 22.38 4.34
C SER A 191 12.83 21.32 4.99
N LEU A 192 12.58 20.20 4.31
CA LEU A 192 11.76 19.10 4.81
C LEU A 192 12.54 18.21 5.80
N PRO A 193 11.84 17.43 6.64
CA PRO A 193 12.48 16.41 7.48
C PRO A 193 13.36 15.44 6.69
N GLU A 194 14.33 14.82 7.37
CA GLU A 194 15.18 13.79 6.79
C GLU A 194 14.35 12.67 6.16
N GLY A 195 14.72 12.28 4.94
CA GLY A 195 14.09 11.24 4.16
C GLY A 195 13.86 11.66 2.72
N GLU A 196 12.89 11.02 2.09
CA GLU A 196 12.69 11.06 0.65
C GLU A 196 11.30 11.62 0.35
N ALA A 197 11.27 12.86 -0.11
CA ALA A 197 10.04 13.63 -0.20
C ALA A 197 9.28 13.47 -1.52
N PHE A 198 7.96 13.58 -1.44
CA PHE A 198 7.09 13.76 -2.59
C PHE A 198 6.00 14.78 -2.26
N TRP A 199 5.51 15.43 -3.29
CA TRP A 199 4.52 16.50 -3.22
C TRP A 199 3.24 16.06 -3.91
N VAL A 200 2.10 16.42 -3.30
CA VAL A 200 0.75 16.15 -3.79
C VAL A 200 -0.01 17.47 -3.85
N SER A 201 -0.41 17.91 -5.04
CA SER A 201 -1.34 19.06 -5.17
C SER A 201 -2.79 18.60 -5.16
N LEU A 202 -3.63 19.37 -4.48
CA LEU A 202 -5.08 19.16 -4.46
C LEU A 202 -5.78 20.28 -5.24
N ALA A 203 -6.96 20.02 -5.79
CA ALA A 203 -7.78 21.03 -6.45
C ALA A 203 -8.14 22.17 -5.49
N SER A 204 -8.55 21.82 -4.26
CA SER A 204 -8.79 22.75 -3.16
C SER A 204 -7.53 23.41 -2.58
N ARG A 205 -6.33 22.84 -2.80
CA ARG A 205 -5.06 23.33 -2.25
C ARG A 205 -3.94 23.29 -3.29
N PRO A 206 -3.80 24.36 -4.12
CA PRO A 206 -2.83 24.40 -5.21
C PRO A 206 -1.36 24.37 -4.77
N MET A 207 -1.04 24.90 -3.58
CA MET A 207 0.31 24.80 -3.00
C MET A 207 0.71 23.36 -2.64
N GLY A 208 -0.28 22.46 -2.56
CA GLY A 208 -0.10 21.06 -2.27
C GLY A 208 0.43 20.76 -0.87
N ILE A 209 0.84 19.52 -0.69
CA ILE A 209 1.25 18.95 0.59
C ILE A 209 2.49 18.10 0.35
N TYR A 210 3.50 18.29 1.20
CA TYR A 210 4.72 17.52 1.16
C TYR A 210 4.63 16.35 2.13
N LEU A 211 5.01 15.16 1.66
CA LEU A 211 5.10 13.94 2.46
C LEU A 211 6.51 13.38 2.31
N VAL A 212 7.06 12.82 3.38
CA VAL A 212 8.42 12.28 3.42
C VAL A 212 8.37 10.79 3.74
N ALA A 213 8.96 9.97 2.87
CA ALA A 213 9.11 8.54 3.09
C ALA A 213 10.52 8.21 3.62
N ASP A 214 10.67 7.04 4.26
CA ASP A 214 11.95 6.62 4.84
C ASP A 214 13.02 6.26 3.78
N SER A 215 12.63 6.04 2.51
CA SER A 215 13.56 5.68 1.43
C SER A 215 13.07 6.09 0.04
N ALA A 216 14.00 6.17 -0.92
CA ALA A 216 13.70 6.61 -2.28
C ALA A 216 12.73 5.64 -2.97
N ASP A 217 12.91 4.34 -2.76
CA ASP A 217 12.02 3.30 -3.26
C ASP A 217 10.62 3.40 -2.62
N ALA A 218 10.53 3.72 -1.33
CA ALA A 218 9.24 3.91 -0.66
C ALA A 218 8.51 5.15 -1.20
N ALA A 219 9.22 6.27 -1.38
CA ALA A 219 8.66 7.48 -1.97
C ALA A 219 8.20 7.24 -3.41
N ASP A 220 9.02 6.57 -4.22
CA ASP A 220 8.65 6.20 -5.58
C ASP A 220 7.41 5.29 -5.61
N ALA A 221 7.26 4.38 -4.63
CA ALA A 221 6.11 3.48 -4.52
C ALA A 221 4.83 4.18 -4.08
N TRP A 222 4.92 5.21 -3.23
CA TRP A 222 3.80 6.10 -2.94
C TRP A 222 3.40 6.94 -4.15
N VAL A 223 4.37 7.56 -4.83
CA VAL A 223 4.10 8.36 -6.04
C VAL A 223 3.42 7.51 -7.12
N ASP A 224 3.94 6.31 -7.41
CA ASP A 224 3.33 5.43 -8.39
C ASP A 224 1.91 5.03 -7.99
N ALA A 225 1.69 4.71 -6.71
CA ALA A 225 0.36 4.33 -6.23
C ALA A 225 -0.64 5.47 -6.44
N LEU A 226 -0.30 6.69 -6.03
CA LEU A 226 -1.20 7.84 -6.10
C LEU A 226 -1.49 8.25 -7.54
N VAL A 227 -0.47 8.32 -8.41
CA VAL A 227 -0.65 8.67 -9.83
C VAL A 227 -1.56 7.64 -10.52
N LEU A 228 -1.33 6.35 -10.29
CA LEU A 228 -2.11 5.29 -10.92
C LEU A 228 -3.54 5.20 -10.34
N CYS A 229 -3.72 5.41 -9.04
CA CYS A 229 -5.05 5.45 -8.41
C CYS A 229 -5.87 6.65 -8.89
N GLN A 230 -5.27 7.83 -8.90
CA GLN A 230 -5.92 9.05 -9.39
C GLN A 230 -6.38 8.87 -10.84
N HIS A 231 -5.52 8.36 -11.71
CA HIS A 231 -5.90 8.06 -13.10
C HIS A 231 -7.04 7.04 -13.19
N LEU A 232 -6.97 5.95 -12.40
CA LEU A 232 -7.98 4.90 -12.38
C LEU A 232 -9.34 5.45 -11.95
N VAL A 233 -9.38 6.24 -10.87
CA VAL A 233 -10.61 6.89 -10.37
C VAL A 233 -11.16 7.84 -11.42
N ALA A 234 -10.32 8.70 -12.00
CA ALA A 234 -10.74 9.68 -13.00
C ALA A 234 -11.25 9.08 -14.32
N THR A 235 -10.83 7.87 -14.69
CA THR A 235 -11.20 7.22 -15.98
C THR A 235 -12.18 6.07 -15.86
N ARG A 236 -12.36 5.52 -14.64
CA ARG A 236 -13.25 4.40 -14.36
C ARG A 236 -14.17 4.79 -13.21
N SER A 237 -13.85 4.34 -12.00
CA SER A 237 -14.57 4.60 -10.77
C SER A 237 -13.74 4.10 -9.60
N HIS A 238 -14.11 4.55 -8.39
CA HIS A 238 -13.61 3.97 -7.14
C HIS A 238 -13.92 2.46 -7.04
N ASP A 239 -15.08 2.03 -7.54
CA ASP A 239 -15.54 0.63 -7.47
C ASP A 239 -14.56 -0.35 -8.12
N ALA A 240 -13.92 0.04 -9.23
CA ALA A 240 -12.95 -0.81 -9.92
C ALA A 240 -11.73 -1.11 -9.04
N LEU A 241 -11.24 -0.10 -8.31
CA LEU A 241 -10.16 -0.28 -7.34
C LEU A 241 -10.66 -1.04 -6.11
N GLN A 242 -11.85 -0.71 -5.62
CA GLN A 242 -12.45 -1.39 -4.49
C GLN A 242 -12.62 -2.89 -4.74
N GLU A 243 -13.14 -3.33 -5.90
CA GLU A 243 -13.27 -4.76 -6.25
C GLU A 243 -11.90 -5.47 -6.23
N ALA A 244 -10.84 -4.79 -6.69
CA ALA A 244 -9.49 -5.34 -6.65
C ALA A 244 -9.00 -5.55 -5.20
N LEU A 245 -9.35 -4.64 -4.29
CA LEU A 245 -8.96 -4.64 -2.88
C LEU A 245 -9.90 -5.45 -1.96
N MET A 246 -11.07 -5.86 -2.43
CA MET A 246 -11.96 -6.69 -1.63
C MET A 246 -11.36 -8.10 -1.40
N PRO A 247 -11.44 -8.63 -0.16
CA PRO A 247 -11.13 -10.03 0.11
C PRO A 247 -12.00 -10.94 -0.77
N GLN A 248 -11.40 -11.90 -1.47
CA GLN A 248 -12.20 -12.91 -2.16
C GLN A 248 -12.76 -13.91 -1.15
N PRO A 249 -14.02 -14.36 -1.31
CA PRO A 249 -14.51 -15.49 -0.53
C PRO A 249 -13.61 -16.70 -0.79
N SER A 250 -13.21 -17.38 0.28
CA SER A 250 -12.33 -18.54 0.20
C SER A 250 -12.90 -19.58 -0.77
N ARG A 251 -12.03 -20.30 -1.50
CA ARG A 251 -12.43 -21.44 -2.36
C ARG A 251 -13.30 -22.45 -1.60
N ARG A 252 -13.08 -22.58 -0.28
CA ARG A 252 -13.84 -23.45 0.63
C ARG A 252 -15.30 -22.98 0.78
N ALA A 253 -15.52 -21.67 0.86
CA ALA A 253 -16.87 -21.08 0.88
C ALA A 253 -17.60 -21.25 -0.46
N LYS A 254 -16.89 -21.14 -1.60
CA LYS A 254 -17.47 -21.40 -2.94
C LYS A 254 -17.91 -22.85 -3.12
N HIS A 255 -17.12 -23.83 -2.67
CA HIS A 255 -17.50 -25.24 -2.72
C HIS A 255 -18.65 -25.58 -1.76
N ALA A 256 -18.69 -24.98 -0.57
CA ALA A 256 -19.80 -25.18 0.37
C ALA A 256 -21.12 -24.59 -0.15
N ALA A 257 -21.08 -23.40 -0.76
CA ALA A 257 -22.26 -22.78 -1.38
C ALA A 257 -22.75 -23.57 -2.61
N ALA A 258 -21.84 -24.08 -3.44
CA ALA A 258 -22.20 -24.93 -4.59
C ALA A 258 -22.75 -26.30 -4.16
N ALA A 259 -22.24 -26.88 -3.07
CA ALA A 259 -22.76 -28.12 -2.50
C ALA A 259 -24.17 -27.93 -1.88
N ALA A 260 -24.42 -26.79 -1.24
CA ALA A 260 -25.74 -26.45 -0.71
C ALA A 260 -26.78 -26.21 -1.82
N ALA A 261 -26.37 -25.64 -2.96
CA ALA A 261 -27.25 -25.43 -4.12
C ALA A 261 -27.50 -26.71 -4.95
N GLY A 262 -26.62 -27.71 -4.88
CA GLY A 262 -26.75 -28.98 -5.62
C GLY A 262 -27.55 -30.08 -4.91
N GLY A 263 -27.94 -29.88 -3.64
CA GLY A 263 -28.65 -30.89 -2.83
C GLY A 263 -30.16 -31.00 -3.06
N GLY A 264 -30.73 -30.19 -3.97
CA GLY A 264 -32.18 -30.07 -4.16
C GLY A 264 -32.69 -30.58 -5.52
N SER A 265 -32.40 -31.82 -5.91
CA SER A 265 -33.09 -32.46 -7.04
C SER A 265 -33.00 -33.99 -6.94
N GLY A 266 -33.88 -34.59 -6.16
CA GLY A 266 -33.87 -36.04 -5.96
C GLY A 266 -35.15 -36.60 -5.35
N LEU A 267 -36.33 -36.16 -5.80
CA LEU A 267 -37.58 -36.88 -5.56
C LEU A 267 -38.25 -37.15 -6.91
N ARG A 268 -37.93 -38.30 -7.51
CA ARG A 268 -38.78 -38.93 -8.52
C ARG A 268 -39.87 -39.70 -7.77
N PRO A 269 -41.17 -39.43 -7.97
CA PRO A 269 -42.19 -40.38 -7.59
C PRO A 269 -42.31 -41.43 -8.70
N GLY A 270 -42.18 -42.70 -8.32
CA GLY A 270 -42.46 -43.85 -9.17
C GLY A 270 -43.51 -44.76 -8.51
N GLY A 271 -44.45 -45.26 -9.32
CA GLY A 271 -45.43 -46.31 -8.99
C GLY A 271 -46.62 -45.79 -8.17
N LEU A 272 -47.88 -46.01 -8.56
CA LEU A 272 -48.52 -47.03 -9.38
C LEU A 272 -49.62 -46.41 -10.26
#